data_AF-A0A7W8NLM3-F1
#
_entry.id   AF-A0A7W8NLM3-F1
#
_cell.length_a   1.000
_cell.length_b   1.000
_cell.length_c   1.000
_cell.angle_alpha   90.00
_cell.angle_beta   90.00
_cell.angle_gamma   90.00
#
_symmetry.space_group_name_H-M   'P 1'
#
loop_
_entity.id
_entity.type
_entity.pdbx_description
1 polymer ?
#
loop_
_entity_poly.entity_id
_entity_poly.type
_entity_poly.pdbx_seq_one_letter_code
_entity_poly.pdbx_strand_id
1 'polypeptide(L)' 'MRDKKDNATIDLPGFGPPPPAPAVIEQEPEPKRRVRTRKVALKQVQLELLEPTDATGLPVWTRDAGLDLSGLPIWAPDK' A
#
# COMPACT_ATOMS: atom_id res chain seq x y z
N MET A 1 -0.19 17.91 38.80
CA MET A 1 0.97 17.07 38.44
C MET A 1 0.70 16.49 37.06
N ARG A 2 1.48 16.86 36.03
CA ARG A 2 1.44 16.13 34.76
C ARG A 2 2.20 14.84 34.97
N ASP A 3 1.49 13.72 34.93
CA ASP A 3 2.13 12.42 35.04
C ASP A 3 3.09 12.25 33.86
N LYS A 4 4.31 11.86 34.17
CA LYS A 4 5.47 11.92 33.28
C LYS A 4 5.69 10.55 32.68
N LYS A 5 4.63 10.00 32.09
CA LYS A 5 4.62 8.71 31.44
C LYS A 5 3.76 8.85 30.20
N ASP A 6 4.31 8.36 29.10
CA ASP A 6 3.65 8.22 27.81
C ASP A 6 3.59 9.50 26.98
N ASN A 7 4.67 9.72 26.23
CA ASN A 7 4.64 10.21 24.84
C ASN A 7 6.03 10.00 24.23
N ALA A 8 6.39 8.73 24.00
CA ALA A 8 7.47 8.41 23.07
C ALA A 8 6.92 8.49 21.65
N THR A 9 6.52 9.69 21.23
CA THR A 9 6.35 10.00 19.81
C THR A 9 7.76 10.03 19.23
N ILE A 10 8.12 9.01 18.45
CA ILE A 10 9.37 9.02 17.70
C ILE A 10 9.22 10.09 16.62
N ASP A 11 9.83 11.25 16.84
CA ASP A 11 9.91 12.31 15.84
C ASP A 11 10.87 11.88 14.73
N LEU A 12 10.32 11.32 13.65
CA LEU A 12 11.09 11.02 12.44
C LEU A 12 11.44 12.35 11.74
N PRO A 13 12.69 12.52 11.26
CA PRO A 13 13.05 13.72 10.52
C PRO A 13 12.17 13.86 9.27
N GLY A 14 11.33 14.90 9.25
CA GLY A 14 10.36 15.16 8.17
C GLY A 14 8.88 14.89 8.52
N PHE A 15 8.56 14.33 9.69
CA PHE A 15 7.20 14.00 10.13
C PHE A 15 6.71 14.87 11.31
N GLY A 16 6.93 16.19 11.22
CA GLY A 16 6.31 17.13 12.14
C GLY A 16 4.80 17.26 11.90
N PRO A 17 4.01 17.66 12.91
CA PRO A 17 2.59 17.96 12.72
C PRO A 17 2.41 19.02 11.63
N PRO A 18 1.40 18.88 10.74
CA PRO A 18 1.19 19.84 9.67
C PRO A 18 0.90 21.23 10.25
N PRO A 19 1.35 22.31 9.59
CA PRO A 19 1.06 23.66 10.03
C PRO A 19 -0.47 23.87 10.11
N PRO A 20 -0.97 24.61 11.11
CA PRO A 20 -2.39 24.95 11.19
C PRO A 20 -2.79 25.67 9.90
N ALA A 21 -3.88 25.21 9.27
CA ALA A 21 -4.39 25.81 8.04
C ALA A 21 -4.65 27.31 8.27
N PRO A 22 -4.23 28.20 7.36
CA PRO A 22 -4.50 29.62 7.50
C PRO A 22 -6.02 29.84 7.49
N ALA A 23 -6.52 30.52 8.52
CA ALA A 23 -7.87 31.04 8.55
C ALA A 23 -8.00 32.11 7.46
N VAL A 24 -9.02 31.95 6.61
CA VAL A 24 -9.40 32.86 5.52
C VAL A 24 -8.43 32.84 4.34
N ILE A 25 -8.70 31.95 3.39
CA ILE A 25 -8.27 32.11 2.01
C ILE A 25 -9.12 33.27 1.46
N GLU A 26 -8.56 34.49 1.40
CA GLU A 26 -9.04 35.47 0.43
C GLU A 26 -9.06 34.76 -0.92
N GLN A 27 -10.20 34.78 -1.60
CA GLN A 27 -10.39 34.08 -2.87
C GLN A 27 -9.41 34.65 -3.91
N GLU A 28 -8.24 34.02 -4.04
CA GLU A 28 -7.37 34.21 -5.18
C GLU A 28 -8.18 33.89 -6.45
N PRO A 29 -8.07 34.70 -7.52
CA PRO A 29 -8.83 34.46 -8.74
C PRO A 29 -8.51 33.05 -9.25
N GLU A 30 -9.56 32.25 -9.45
CA GLU A 30 -9.43 30.86 -9.89
C GLU A 30 -8.40 30.75 -11.01
N PRO A 31 -7.38 29.87 -10.89
CA PRO A 31 -6.40 29.72 -11.94
C PRO A 31 -7.14 29.31 -13.21
N LYS A 32 -7.12 30.18 -14.23
CA LYS A 32 -7.70 29.90 -15.55
C LYS A 32 -7.23 28.52 -16.00
N ARG A 33 -8.15 27.54 -15.95
CA ARG A 33 -7.87 26.16 -16.33
C ARG A 33 -7.40 26.17 -17.77
N ARG A 34 -6.09 26.00 -17.99
CA ARG A 34 -5.56 25.78 -19.33
C ARG A 34 -6.27 24.55 -19.88
N VAL A 35 -6.84 24.68 -21.08
CA VAL A 35 -7.49 23.57 -21.77
C VAL A 35 -6.42 22.51 -22.00
N ARG A 36 -6.44 21.47 -21.16
CA ARG A 36 -5.54 20.34 -21.27
C ARG A 36 -5.97 19.56 -22.51
N THR A 37 -5.19 19.68 -23.57
CA THR A 37 -5.35 18.85 -24.77
C THR A 37 -5.38 17.40 -24.31
N ARG A 38 -6.53 16.73 -24.51
CA ARG A 38 -6.68 15.30 -24.19
C ARG A 38 -5.75 14.54 -25.13
N LYS A 39 -4.52 14.27 -24.69
CA LYS A 39 -3.71 13.21 -25.30
C LYS A 39 -4.53 11.93 -25.18
N VAL A 40 -4.57 11.13 -26.24
CA VAL A 40 -5.22 9.81 -26.24
C VAL A 40 -4.79 9.10 -24.96
N ALA A 41 -5.75 8.86 -24.07
CA ALA A 41 -5.47 8.19 -22.81
C ALA A 41 -5.05 6.76 -23.17
N LEU A 42 -3.77 6.44 -22.96
CA LEU A 42 -3.33 5.06 -22.91
C LEU A 42 -4.24 4.35 -21.90
N LYS A 43 -4.87 3.26 -22.31
CA LYS A 43 -5.73 2.47 -21.42
C LYS A 43 -4.88 2.04 -20.24
N GLN A 44 -5.16 2.60 -19.08
CA GLN A 44 -4.61 2.11 -17.83
C GLN A 44 -5.27 0.76 -17.57
N VAL A 45 -4.50 -0.31 -17.66
CA VAL A 45 -4.93 -1.65 -17.27
C VAL A 45 -4.47 -1.87 -15.85
N GLN A 46 -5.40 -2.11 -14.94
CA GLN A 46 -5.09 -2.56 -13.58
C GLN A 46 -4.71 -4.04 -13.68
N LEU A 47 -3.48 -4.38 -13.30
CA LEU A 47 -3.06 -5.76 -13.18
C LEU A 47 -3.79 -6.41 -12.00
N GLU A 48 -4.11 -7.70 -12.12
CA GLU A 48 -4.72 -8.45 -11.02
C GLU A 48 -3.77 -8.49 -9.83
N LEU A 49 -4.32 -8.16 -8.66
CA LEU A 49 -3.57 -7.87 -7.45
C LEU A 49 -3.30 -9.16 -6.67
N LEU A 50 -2.20 -9.83 -7.03
CA LEU A 50 -1.56 -10.97 -6.35
C LEU A 50 -2.46 -12.22 -6.15
N GLU A 51 -1.78 -13.36 -5.96
CA GLU A 51 -2.42 -14.60 -5.52
C GLU A 51 -3.06 -14.42 -4.13
N PRO A 52 -4.08 -15.23 -3.79
CA PRO A 52 -4.74 -15.14 -2.49
C PRO A 52 -3.71 -15.21 -1.36
N THR A 53 -3.66 -14.13 -0.56
CA THR A 53 -2.81 -14.04 0.63
C THR A 53 -3.64 -14.27 1.89
N ASP A 54 -3.02 -14.88 2.90
CA ASP A 54 -3.61 -15.02 4.22
C ASP A 54 -3.67 -13.66 4.97
N ALA A 55 -4.18 -13.66 6.20
CA ALA A 55 -4.29 -12.45 7.03
C ALA A 55 -2.92 -11.83 7.39
N THR A 56 -1.81 -12.55 7.16
CA THR A 56 -0.45 -12.07 7.39
C THR A 56 0.17 -11.43 6.14
N GLY A 57 -0.51 -11.53 4.99
CA GLY A 57 -0.01 -11.06 3.71
C GLY A 57 0.95 -12.04 3.04
N LEU A 58 1.06 -13.28 3.55
CA LEU A 58 1.81 -14.35 2.92
C LEU A 58 0.91 -15.11 1.95
N PRO A 59 1.46 -15.73 0.89
CA PRO A 59 0.70 -16.59 0.00
C PRO A 59 0.00 -17.70 0.79
N VAL A 60 -1.28 -17.93 0.52
CA VAL A 60 -2.01 -19.04 1.15
C VAL A 60 -1.32 -20.34 0.76
N TRP A 61 -0.85 -21.10 1.75
CA TRP A 61 -0.25 -22.39 1.48
C TRP A 61 -1.31 -23.37 0.97
N THR A 62 -1.20 -23.76 -0.29
CA THR A 62 -2.03 -24.80 -0.90
C THR A 62 -1.33 -26.15 -0.79
N ARG A 63 -2.05 -27.16 -0.31
CA ARG A 63 -1.54 -28.53 -0.24
C ARG A 63 -1.53 -29.15 -1.63
N ASP A 64 -0.35 -29.26 -2.22
CA ASP A 64 -0.14 -29.95 -3.50
C ASP A 64 -0.05 -31.47 -3.27
N ALA A 65 -0.71 -32.25 -4.11
CA ALA A 65 -0.66 -33.71 -4.07
C ALA A 65 0.71 -34.27 -4.51
N GLY A 66 1.49 -33.50 -5.26
CA GLY A 66 2.84 -33.85 -5.69
C GLY A 66 3.93 -33.48 -4.68
N LEU A 67 3.61 -32.75 -3.61
CA LEU A 67 4.56 -32.30 -2.61
C LEU A 67 4.31 -32.97 -1.26
N ASP A 68 5.38 -33.30 -0.56
CA ASP A 68 5.31 -33.80 0.80
C ASP A 68 5.05 -32.67 1.82
N LEU A 69 5.02 -33.01 3.12
CA LEU A 69 4.78 -32.04 4.19
C LEU A 69 5.86 -30.94 4.30
N SER A 70 7.03 -31.15 3.70
CA SER A 70 8.13 -30.18 3.66
C SER A 70 8.08 -29.28 2.41
N GLY A 71 7.18 -29.58 1.47
CA GLY A 71 7.11 -28.89 0.18
C GLY A 71 8.11 -29.42 -0.85
N LEU A 72 8.71 -30.60 -0.62
CA LEU A 72 9.58 -31.27 -1.58
C LEU A 72 8.78 -32.23 -2.47
N PRO A 73 9.19 -32.44 -3.74
CA PRO A 73 8.53 -33.37 -4.63
C PRO A 73 8.54 -34.79 -4.06
N ILE A 74 7.39 -35.45 -4.09
CA ILE A 74 7.28 -36.87 -3.76
C ILE A 74 7.96 -37.67 -4.86
N TRP A 75 9.14 -38.22 -4.58
CA TRP A 75 9.79 -39.14 -5.50
C TRP A 75 9.02 -40.46 -5.53
N ALA A 76 8.31 -40.71 -6.63
CA ALA A 76 7.75 -42.01 -6.96
C ALA A 76 8.57 -42.62 -8.11
N PRO A 77 9.13 -43.83 -7.97
CA PRO A 77 9.69 -44.55 -9.11
C PRO A 77 8.55 -44.91 -10.08
N ASP A 78 8.77 -44.69 -11.37
CA ASP A 78 7.83 -45.13 -12.42
C ASP A 78 7.59 -46.64 -12.30
N LYS A 79 6.31 -47.03 -12.27
CA LYS A 79 5.87 -48.43 -12.26
C LYS A 79 5.78 -49.01 -13.66
#